data_AF-A0A519ME86-F1
#
_entry.id   AF-A0A519ME86-F1
#
_cell.length_a   1.000
_cell.length_b   1.000
_cell.length_c   1.000
_cell.angle_alpha   90.00
_cell.angle_beta   90.00
_cell.angle_gamma   90.00
#
_symmetry.space_group_name_H-M   'P 1'
#
loop_
_entity.id
_entity.type
_entity.pdbx_description
1 polymer ?
#
loop_
_entity_poly.entity_id
_entity_poly.type
_entity_poly.pdbx_seq_one_letter_code
_entity_poly.pdbx_strand_id
1 'polypeptide(L)'
;MTSHSLVPQPPALRLPVAQMRNVFHPGDVERKLARLQESGNQREYETLRTVYERMLERGPERFQVKPSGVPDMASLYEQLPNFTEVLDDVRRHVALAQDSSDGLEVTPMLLLGPPGIGKTHFARHLAALLGTGMNLLPMSSMTAGWLLSGSSAQWKG
;
A
#
# COMPACT_ATOMS: atom_id res chain seq x y z
N MET A 1 35.73 -18.97 36.04
CA MET A 1 35.42 -18.00 34.99
C MET A 1 34.88 -18.78 33.79
N THR A 2 33.56 -18.92 33.68
CA THR A 2 32.91 -19.67 32.60
C THR A 2 32.46 -18.70 31.51
N SER A 3 33.17 -18.70 30.38
CA SER A 3 32.83 -17.90 29.21
C SER A 3 31.57 -18.48 28.55
N HIS A 4 30.46 -17.77 28.63
CA HIS A 4 29.27 -18.09 27.86
C HIS A 4 29.50 -17.68 26.41
N SER A 5 29.70 -18.68 25.54
CA SER A 5 29.75 -18.52 24.09
C SER A 5 28.39 -18.04 23.59
N LEU A 6 28.34 -16.84 23.01
CA LEU A 6 27.16 -16.31 22.34
C LEU A 6 26.96 -17.07 21.02
N VAL A 7 26.04 -18.03 21.02
CA VAL A 7 25.61 -18.72 19.79
C VAL A 7 24.81 -17.72 18.95
N PRO A 8 25.14 -17.50 17.65
CA PRO A 8 24.31 -16.68 16.77
C PRO A 8 22.95 -17.36 16.63
N GLN A 9 21.89 -16.73 17.14
CA GLN A 9 20.53 -17.18 16.84
C GLN A 9 20.27 -16.94 15.35
N PRO A 10 19.75 -17.93 14.61
CA PRO A 10 19.24 -17.68 13.26
C PRO A 10 18.16 -16.59 13.35
N PRO A 11 18.03 -15.71 12.33
CA PRO A 11 17.03 -14.67 12.35
C PRO A 11 15.65 -15.32 12.58
N ALA A 12 14.97 -14.89 13.64
CA ALA A 12 13.64 -15.39 13.97
C ALA A 12 12.75 -15.32 12.73
N LEU A 13 12.02 -16.39 12.42
CA LEU A 13 11.04 -16.42 11.35
C LEU A 13 10.03 -15.28 11.54
N ARG A 14 10.17 -14.21 10.75
CA ARG A 14 9.27 -13.06 10.75
C ARG A 14 8.11 -13.37 9.81
N LEU A 15 7.08 -14.03 10.34
CA LEU A 15 5.86 -14.30 9.59
C LEU A 15 5.07 -13.01 9.43
N PRO A 16 4.66 -12.60 8.23
CA PRO A 16 3.80 -11.42 8.03
C PRO A 16 2.52 -11.53 8.86
N VAL A 17 2.07 -10.42 9.45
CA VAL A 17 0.80 -10.41 10.19
C VAL A 17 -0.32 -10.19 9.19
N ALA A 18 -1.15 -11.22 9.04
CA ALA A 18 -2.33 -11.21 8.21
C ALA A 18 -3.58 -11.02 9.09
N GLN A 19 -4.39 -10.02 8.77
CA GLN A 19 -5.66 -9.79 9.44
C GLN A 19 -6.75 -9.46 8.43
N MET A 20 -7.96 -9.97 8.69
CA MET A 20 -9.15 -9.55 7.97
C MET A 20 -9.70 -8.27 8.59
N ARG A 21 -9.92 -7.25 7.76
CA ARG A 21 -10.45 -5.95 8.18
C ARG A 21 -11.63 -5.56 7.32
N ASN A 22 -12.69 -5.06 7.95
CA ASN A 22 -13.81 -4.43 7.25
C ASN A 22 -13.36 -3.05 6.75
N VAL A 23 -13.35 -2.85 5.43
CA VAL A 23 -12.97 -1.57 4.80
C VAL A 23 -14.17 -0.65 4.58
N PHE A 24 -15.40 -1.19 4.68
CA PHE A 24 -16.65 -0.44 4.73
C PHE A 24 -17.70 -1.21 5.54
N HIS A 25 -18.77 -0.52 5.95
CA HIS A 25 -19.94 -1.16 6.55
C HIS A 25 -20.99 -1.48 5.48
N PRO A 26 -21.38 -2.76 5.27
CA PRO A 26 -22.34 -3.14 4.22
C PRO A 26 -23.67 -2.39 4.32
N GLY A 27 -24.21 -2.24 5.54
CA GLY A 27 -25.47 -1.53 5.75
C GLY A 27 -25.43 -0.06 5.35
N ASP A 28 -24.26 0.60 5.41
CA ASP A 28 -24.13 1.98 4.93
C ASP A 28 -24.19 2.06 3.40
N VAL A 29 -23.59 1.08 2.73
CA VAL A 29 -23.58 0.96 1.27
C VAL A 29 -24.97 0.59 0.75
N GLU A 30 -25.65 -0.37 1.37
CA GLU A 30 -27.03 -0.77 1.04
C GLU A 30 -28.00 0.41 1.17
N ARG A 31 -27.94 1.15 2.28
CA ARG A 31 -28.79 2.34 2.48
C ARG A 31 -28.51 3.42 1.43
N LYS A 32 -27.25 3.66 1.08
CA LYS A 32 -26.90 4.62 0.02
C LYS A 32 -27.36 4.15 -1.36
N LEU A 33 -27.24 2.85 -1.65
CA LEU A 33 -27.70 2.26 -2.91
C LEU A 33 -29.22 2.37 -3.07
N ALA A 34 -29.99 2.07 -2.01
CA ALA A 34 -31.44 2.23 -2.01
C ALA A 34 -31.87 3.68 -2.29
N ARG A 35 -31.23 4.65 -1.62
CA ARG A 35 -31.49 6.08 -1.86
C ARG A 35 -31.22 6.51 -3.31
N LEU A 36 -30.17 5.97 -3.93
CA LEU A 36 -29.87 6.27 -5.33
C LEU A 36 -30.94 5.70 -6.26
N GLN A 37 -31.48 4.52 -5.97
CA GLN A 37 -32.56 3.90 -6.75
C GLN A 37 -33.88 4.66 -6.62
N GLU A 38 -34.17 5.19 -5.44
CA GLU A 38 -35.37 6.00 -5.15
C GLU A 38 -35.33 7.40 -5.79
N SER A 39 -34.13 7.96 -6.00
CA SER A 39 -33.93 9.35 -6.46
C SER A 39 -34.33 9.64 -7.91
N GLY A 40 -34.76 8.66 -8.71
CA GLY A 40 -35.29 8.85 -10.07
C GLY A 40 -34.25 9.23 -11.15
N ASN A 41 -33.08 9.75 -10.78
CA ASN A 41 -31.98 10.13 -11.69
C ASN A 41 -31.05 8.95 -12.03
N GLN A 42 -31.63 7.83 -12.47
CA GLN A 42 -30.91 6.57 -12.68
C GLN A 42 -29.69 6.67 -13.61
N ARG A 43 -29.76 7.50 -14.66
CA ARG A 43 -28.65 7.69 -15.61
C ARG A 43 -27.49 8.51 -15.04
N GLU A 44 -27.77 9.42 -14.10
CA GLU A 44 -26.75 10.30 -13.53
C GLU A 44 -25.86 9.54 -12.52
N TYR A 45 -26.45 8.58 -11.80
CA TYR A 45 -25.77 7.81 -10.74
C TYR A 45 -25.39 6.39 -11.14
N GLU A 46 -25.51 6.02 -12.41
CA GLU A 46 -25.27 4.65 -12.89
C GLU A 46 -23.87 4.11 -12.53
N THR A 47 -22.84 4.94 -12.67
CA THR A 47 -21.46 4.60 -12.29
C THR A 47 -21.34 4.34 -10.79
N LEU A 48 -21.91 5.20 -9.95
CA LEU A 48 -21.83 5.09 -8.49
C LEU A 48 -22.60 3.87 -7.99
N ARG A 49 -23.76 3.60 -8.59
CA ARG A 49 -24.56 2.40 -8.35
C ARG A 49 -23.76 1.13 -8.64
N THR A 50 -23.13 1.08 -9.82
CA THR A 50 -22.27 -0.05 -10.22
C THR A 50 -21.13 -0.28 -9.24
N VAL A 51 -20.54 0.81 -8.70
CA VAL A 51 -19.50 0.72 -7.67
C VAL A 51 -20.05 0.12 -6.37
N TYR A 52 -21.20 0.58 -5.89
CA TYR A 52 -21.82 0.06 -4.66
C TYR A 52 -22.25 -1.40 -4.78
N GLU A 53 -22.81 -1.79 -5.91
CA GLU A 53 -23.14 -3.19 -6.20
C GLU A 53 -21.87 -4.05 -6.16
N ARG A 54 -20.80 -3.63 -6.84
CA ARG A 54 -19.51 -4.33 -6.80
C ARG A 54 -18.88 -4.39 -5.40
N MET A 55 -19.07 -3.35 -4.59
CA MET A 55 -18.61 -3.35 -3.19
C MET A 55 -19.33 -4.45 -2.41
N LEU A 56 -20.66 -4.52 -2.51
CA LEU A 56 -21.47 -5.54 -1.81
C LEU A 56 -21.14 -6.96 -2.30
N GLU A 57 -21.01 -7.17 -3.61
CA GLU A 57 -20.63 -8.46 -4.21
C GLU A 57 -19.25 -8.96 -3.71
N ARG A 58 -18.27 -8.06 -3.60
CA ARG A 58 -16.93 -8.39 -3.10
C ARG A 58 -16.86 -8.54 -1.58
N GLY A 59 -17.91 -8.13 -0.86
CA GLY A 59 -17.93 -8.11 0.60
C GLY A 59 -17.05 -7.02 1.23
N PRO A 60 -17.25 -6.73 2.52
CA PRO A 60 -16.56 -5.66 3.25
C PRO A 60 -15.14 -6.03 3.68
N GLU A 61 -14.83 -7.31 3.72
CA GLU A 61 -13.57 -7.76 4.31
C GLU A 61 -12.44 -7.73 3.28
N ARG A 62 -11.29 -7.19 3.70
CA ARG A 62 -10.04 -7.25 2.93
C ARG A 62 -8.95 -7.88 3.76
N PHE A 63 -8.11 -8.64 3.07
CA PHE A 63 -6.91 -9.22 3.63
C PHE A 63 -5.84 -8.14 3.69
N GLN A 64 -5.49 -7.72 4.90
CA GLN A 64 -4.41 -6.78 5.12
C GLN A 64 -3.20 -7.56 5.61
N VAL A 65 -2.09 -7.41 4.90
CA VAL A 65 -0.78 -7.92 5.32
C VAL A 65 0.06 -6.73 5.73
N LYS A 66 0.55 -6.75 6.96
CA LYS A 66 1.64 -5.87 7.37
C LYS A 66 2.90 -6.71 7.63
N PRO A 67 4.10 -6.16 7.36
CA PRO A 67 5.32 -6.81 7.81
C PRO A 67 5.25 -6.97 9.34
N SER A 68 5.82 -8.04 9.90
CA SER A 68 5.86 -8.30 11.36
C SER A 68 7.06 -7.66 12.07
N GLY A 69 7.84 -6.89 11.33
CA GLY A 69 8.93 -6.07 11.84
C GLY A 69 9.47 -5.18 10.72
N VAL A 70 10.37 -4.27 11.07
CA VAL A 70 11.17 -3.57 10.06
C VAL A 70 11.98 -4.62 9.26
N PRO A 71 11.77 -4.76 7.95
CA PRO A 71 12.50 -5.74 7.14
C PRO A 71 14.01 -5.45 7.17
N ASP A 72 14.84 -6.42 6.77
CA ASP A 72 16.28 -6.18 6.66
C ASP A 72 16.56 -5.18 5.53
N MET A 73 17.05 -3.99 5.90
CA MET A 73 17.32 -2.89 4.99
C MET A 73 18.81 -2.72 4.69
N ALA A 74 19.70 -3.48 5.33
CA ALA A 74 21.15 -3.27 5.24
C ALA A 74 21.65 -3.29 3.79
N SER A 75 21.24 -4.32 3.03
CA SER A 75 21.57 -4.44 1.61
C SER A 75 21.03 -3.27 0.76
N LEU A 76 19.94 -2.63 1.19
CA LEU A 76 19.31 -1.52 0.49
C LEU A 76 20.09 -0.21 0.69
N TYR A 77 20.61 0.02 1.90
CA TYR A 77 21.52 1.14 2.18
C TYR A 77 22.81 1.02 1.37
N GLU A 78 23.36 -0.19 1.23
CA GLU A 78 24.55 -0.44 0.40
C GLU A 78 24.30 -0.21 -1.09
N GLN A 79 23.14 -0.66 -1.60
CA GLN A 79 22.80 -0.52 -3.02
C GLN A 79 22.36 0.90 -3.40
N LEU A 80 21.80 1.66 -2.46
CA LEU A 80 21.18 2.97 -2.71
C LEU A 80 21.71 4.05 -1.75
N PRO A 81 23.03 4.32 -1.71
CA PRO A 81 23.61 5.26 -0.75
C PRO A 81 23.05 6.69 -0.90
N ASN A 82 22.67 7.08 -2.12
CA ASN A 82 22.04 8.37 -2.43
C ASN A 82 20.63 8.55 -1.83
N PHE A 83 20.02 7.49 -1.29
CA PHE A 83 18.66 7.51 -0.75
C PHE A 83 18.60 7.17 0.75
N THR A 84 19.74 7.23 1.45
CA THR A 84 19.86 6.91 2.88
C THR A 84 18.83 7.67 3.74
N GLU A 85 18.67 8.98 3.53
CA GLU A 85 17.69 9.79 4.28
C GLU A 85 16.25 9.33 4.04
N VAL A 86 15.92 9.00 2.79
CA VAL A 86 14.58 8.50 2.41
C VAL A 86 14.35 7.10 3.00
N LEU A 87 15.38 6.25 3.03
CA LEU A 87 15.33 4.93 3.66
C LEU A 87 15.12 5.04 5.17
N ASP A 88 15.74 6.01 5.84
CA ASP A 88 15.53 6.28 7.25
C ASP A 88 14.08 6.69 7.55
N ASP A 89 13.50 7.55 6.70
CA ASP A 89 12.08 7.95 6.81
C ASP A 89 11.15 6.75 6.64
N VAL A 90 11.37 5.91 5.63
CA VAL A 90 10.60 4.67 5.43
C VAL A 90 10.74 3.75 6.64
N ARG A 91 11.97 3.57 7.15
CA ARG A 91 12.24 2.71 8.30
C ARG A 91 11.43 3.14 9.53
N ARG A 92 11.35 4.45 9.79
CA ARG A 92 10.53 5.00 10.89
C ARG A 92 9.05 4.71 10.70
N HIS A 93 8.50 4.89 9.49
CA HIS A 93 7.10 4.56 9.22
C HIS A 93 6.78 3.07 9.39
N VAL A 94 7.67 2.19 8.89
CA VAL A 94 7.48 0.75 9.05
C VAL A 94 7.52 0.36 10.53
N ALA A 95 8.42 0.95 11.31
CA ALA A 95 8.50 0.72 12.75
C ALA A 95 7.21 1.16 13.48
N LEU A 96 6.67 2.33 13.15
CA LEU A 96 5.41 2.82 13.72
C LEU A 96 4.21 1.93 13.38
N ALA A 97 4.15 1.43 12.15
CA ALA A 97 3.08 0.52 11.71
C ALA A 97 3.15 -0.87 12.36
N GLN A 98 4.30 -1.26 12.95
CA GLN A 98 4.39 -2.51 13.70
C GLN A 98 3.53 -2.49 14.95
N ASP A 99 3.65 -1.42 15.73
CA ASP A 99 3.04 -1.31 17.06
C ASP A 99 1.56 -0.89 17.01
N SER A 100 1.05 -0.53 15.82
CA SER A 100 -0.38 -0.23 15.59
C SER A 100 -1.12 -1.42 14.97
N SER A 101 -2.44 -1.51 15.19
CA SER A 101 -3.33 -2.41 14.43
C SER A 101 -3.58 -1.94 12.98
N ASP A 102 -3.05 -0.79 12.60
CA ASP A 102 -3.21 -0.24 11.26
C ASP A 102 -2.29 -0.89 10.23
N GLY A 103 -2.65 -0.70 8.96
CA GLY A 103 -1.81 -1.12 7.85
C GLY A 103 -0.51 -0.34 7.79
N LEU A 104 0.43 -0.84 6.97
CA LEU A 104 1.59 -0.04 6.63
C LEU A 104 1.14 1.17 5.78
N GLU A 105 1.13 2.35 6.39
CA GLU A 105 0.95 3.62 5.70
C GLU A 105 2.29 4.36 5.64
N VAL A 106 2.82 4.49 4.42
CA VAL A 106 4.01 5.31 4.16
C VAL A 106 3.51 6.66 3.65
N THR A 107 3.96 7.76 4.25
CA THR A 107 3.63 9.11 3.78
C THR A 107 4.02 9.26 2.30
N PRO A 108 3.15 9.84 1.44
CA PRO A 108 3.50 10.12 0.06
C PRO A 108 4.80 10.94 -0.03
N MET A 109 5.77 10.46 -0.82
CA MET A 109 7.11 11.06 -0.94
C MET A 109 7.30 11.72 -2.30
N LEU A 110 7.92 12.91 -2.30
CA LEU A 110 8.42 13.58 -3.50
C LEU A 110 9.94 13.42 -3.57
N LEU A 111 10.41 12.57 -4.49
CA LEU A 111 11.85 12.37 -4.71
C LEU A 111 12.39 13.43 -5.68
N LEU A 112 13.06 14.45 -5.13
CA LEU A 112 13.72 15.50 -5.89
C LEU A 112 15.19 15.17 -6.17
N GLY A 113 15.63 15.36 -7.41
CA GLY A 113 17.02 15.14 -7.80
C GLY A 113 17.19 15.07 -9.32
N PRO A 114 18.44 15.11 -9.81
CA PRO A 114 18.75 15.14 -11.24
C PRO A 114 18.18 13.91 -11.98
N PRO A 115 17.96 14.00 -13.31
CA PRO A 115 17.61 12.83 -14.11
C PRO A 115 18.71 11.76 -13.98
N GLY A 116 18.31 10.50 -13.90
CA GLY A 116 19.27 9.37 -13.79
C GLY A 116 19.77 9.03 -12.38
N ILE A 117 19.45 9.82 -11.33
CA ILE A 117 19.91 9.55 -9.95
C ILE A 117 19.38 8.24 -9.32
N GLY A 118 18.43 7.58 -9.98
CA GLY A 118 17.89 6.29 -9.54
C GLY A 118 16.52 6.32 -8.86
N LYS A 119 15.72 7.40 -8.99
CA LYS A 119 14.38 7.53 -8.36
C LYS A 119 13.45 6.33 -8.62
N THR A 120 13.32 5.93 -9.89
CA THR A 120 12.49 4.77 -10.27
C THR A 120 13.09 3.45 -9.79
N HIS A 121 14.43 3.37 -9.74
CA HIS A 121 15.14 2.19 -9.24
C HIS A 121 14.91 2.03 -7.72
N PHE A 122 15.01 3.11 -6.96
CA PHE A 122 14.66 3.17 -5.53
C PHE A 122 13.23 2.68 -5.29
N ALA A 123 12.24 3.19 -6.04
CA ALA A 123 10.84 2.79 -5.86
C ALA A 123 10.60 1.28 -6.09
N ARG A 124 11.30 0.66 -7.05
CA ARG A 124 11.22 -0.79 -7.30
C ARG A 124 11.75 -1.60 -6.13
N HIS A 125 12.92 -1.21 -5.64
CA HIS A 125 13.58 -1.87 -4.51
C HIS A 125 12.80 -1.71 -3.21
N LEU A 126 12.22 -0.54 -2.99
CA LEU A 126 11.32 -0.29 -1.86
C LEU A 126 10.07 -1.18 -1.92
N ALA A 127 9.43 -1.29 -3.09
CA ALA A 127 8.25 -2.17 -3.26
C ALA A 127 8.61 -3.64 -2.99
N ALA A 128 9.76 -4.10 -3.50
CA ALA A 128 10.27 -5.45 -3.25
C ALA A 128 10.53 -5.70 -1.75
N LEU A 129 11.15 -4.74 -1.05
CA LEU A 129 11.39 -4.80 0.40
C LEU A 129 10.09 -4.93 1.19
N LEU A 130 9.05 -4.19 0.79
CA LEU A 130 7.76 -4.17 1.47
C LEU A 130 6.84 -5.34 1.06
N GLY A 131 7.25 -6.15 0.07
CA GLY A 131 6.41 -7.21 -0.50
C GLY A 131 5.17 -6.67 -1.21
N THR A 132 5.21 -5.43 -1.70
CA THR A 132 4.09 -4.77 -2.39
C THR A 132 4.32 -4.72 -3.90
N GLY A 133 3.23 -4.59 -4.65
CA GLY A 133 3.31 -4.31 -6.08
C GLY A 133 3.77 -2.88 -6.36
N MET A 134 4.38 -2.64 -7.52
CA MET A 134 4.71 -1.30 -8.01
C MET A 134 3.98 -1.01 -9.31
N ASN A 135 3.28 0.13 -9.35
CA ASN A 135 2.70 0.68 -10.57
C ASN A 135 3.42 1.98 -10.93
N LEU A 136 4.02 2.04 -12.13
CA LEU A 136 4.68 3.25 -12.63
C LEU A 136 3.74 3.98 -13.59
N LEU A 137 3.41 5.23 -13.26
CA LEU A 137 2.57 6.10 -14.09
C LEU A 137 3.42 7.24 -14.69
N PRO A 138 3.85 7.15 -15.96
CA PRO A 138 4.62 8.21 -16.60
C PRO A 138 3.74 9.42 -16.92
N MET A 139 3.86 10.49 -16.13
CA MET A 139 3.05 11.70 -16.26
C MET A 139 3.28 12.45 -17.57
N SER A 140 4.49 12.38 -18.15
CA SER A 140 4.83 13.08 -19.41
C SER A 140 4.06 12.56 -20.63
N SER A 141 3.52 11.35 -20.57
CA SER A 141 2.78 10.70 -21.66
C SER A 141 1.30 10.47 -21.32
N MET A 142 0.83 10.89 -20.14
CA MET A 142 -0.56 10.69 -19.72
C MET A 142 -1.46 11.80 -20.24
N THR A 143 -2.32 11.48 -21.21
CA THR A 143 -3.38 12.36 -21.72
C THR A 143 -4.76 12.06 -21.12
N ALA A 144 -4.91 10.99 -20.32
CA ALA A 144 -6.20 10.55 -19.78
C ALA A 144 -6.28 10.65 -18.26
N GLY A 145 -6.95 11.68 -17.74
CA GLY A 145 -7.21 11.87 -16.30
C GLY A 145 -8.01 10.74 -15.63
N TRP A 146 -8.72 9.93 -16.42
CA TRP A 146 -9.52 8.78 -15.97
C TRP A 146 -8.72 7.66 -15.28
N LEU A 147 -7.40 7.62 -15.49
CA LEU A 147 -6.51 6.64 -14.84
C LEU A 147 -6.30 6.96 -13.35
N LEU A 148 -6.39 8.24 -12.98
CA LEU A 148 -6.23 8.73 -11.61
C LEU A 148 -7.56 8.74 -10.84
N SER A 149 -8.69 8.87 -11.54
CA SER A 149 -10.03 8.83 -10.93
C SER A 149 -10.53 7.43 -10.57
N GLY A 150 -9.73 6.39 -10.84
CA GLY A 150 -10.11 4.98 -10.61
C GLY A 150 -11.16 4.45 -11.60
N SER A 151 -11.50 5.21 -12.65
CA SER A 151 -12.46 4.82 -13.68
C SER A 151 -11.87 3.88 -14.74
N SER A 152 -10.56 3.59 -14.67
CA SER A 152 -9.88 2.73 -15.64
C SER A 152 -10.17 1.25 -15.37
N ALA A 153 -10.46 0.48 -16.43
CA ALA A 153 -10.70 -0.96 -16.33
C ALA A 153 -9.49 -1.76 -15.83
N GLN A 154 -8.28 -1.17 -15.87
CA GLN A 154 -7.08 -1.77 -15.28
C GLN A 154 -6.98 -1.62 -13.75
N TRP A 155 -7.77 -0.74 -13.12
CA TRP A 155 -7.76 -0.59 -11.67
C TRP A 155 -8.46 -1.79 -11.01
N LYS A 156 -7.68 -2.80 -10.64
CA LYS A 156 -8.11 -3.89 -9.77
C LYS A 156 -7.91 -3.43 -8.33
N GLY A 157 -8.91 -2.76 -7.78
CA GLY A 157 -9.02 -2.57 -6.32
C GLY A 157 -9.23 -3.89 -5.59
#